data_AF-A0A1C4UUJ9-F1
#
_entry.id   AF-A0A1C4UUJ9-F1
#
_cell.length_a   1.000
_cell.length_b   1.000
_cell.length_c   1.000
_cell.angle_alpha   90.00
_cell.angle_beta   90.00
_cell.angle_gamma   90.00
#
_symmetry.space_group_name_H-M   'P 1'
#
loop_
_entity.id
_entity.type
_entity.pdbx_description
1 polymer ?
#
loop_
_entity_poly.entity_id
_entity_poly.type
_entity_poly.pdbx_seq_one_letter_code
_entity_poly.pdbx_strand_id
1 'polypeptide(L)'
;MLRMSLSLADLASVRFAISPAWEVVASLRVLRDPGAHAVHLPWVTRHRAAVLAAPELRRLRDLVIAPERRLPGFLAPAPLSPVAEPEAEFAAVCETPAAVVREDLATVYGDRLPDSLSDLRRAPRRNLPLVVEQMRTYWGMALAPYWGRMRGILEGDVMFRARRLADDGPHRMFPELDPAISWSDDVLSVDRPNLDRDYALGGRGLVLVPSLFAWPNVFVKASEPWAPVLRYPTRGAGSMWQSDPPAADLAPVIGTARATLLVELAVPSTTTSLARRTGLTPSGVSAHLSRLVTAGLVTRQRAGRLVFYVRTPRGDTLLGE
;
A
#
# COMPACT_ATOMS: atom_id res chain seq x y z
N MET A 1 17.03 10.24 19.00
CA MET A 1 17.15 10.41 17.54
C MET A 1 17.75 9.15 16.90
N LEU A 2 17.18 8.68 15.79
CA LEU A 2 17.78 7.61 14.97
C LEU A 2 18.58 8.22 13.83
N ARG A 3 19.75 7.66 13.51
CA ARG A 3 20.60 8.11 12.40
C ARG A 3 20.91 6.94 11.47
N MET A 4 20.81 7.17 10.17
CA MET A 4 21.24 6.23 9.13
C MET A 4 22.31 6.90 8.28
N SER A 5 23.53 6.37 8.29
CA SER A 5 24.62 6.82 7.42
C SER A 5 24.51 6.12 6.07
N LEU A 6 24.40 6.90 5.00
CA LEU A 6 24.22 6.42 3.63
C LEU A 6 25.49 6.71 2.82
N SER A 7 26.11 5.68 2.26
CA SER A 7 27.16 5.87 1.26
C SER A 7 26.59 6.36 -0.07
N LEU A 8 27.45 6.78 -1.00
CA LEU A 8 27.05 7.07 -2.39
C LEU A 8 26.35 5.87 -3.06
N ALA A 9 26.79 4.65 -2.77
CA ALA A 9 26.16 3.43 -3.28
C ALA A 9 24.74 3.24 -2.70
N ASP A 10 24.55 3.60 -1.42
CA ASP A 10 23.23 3.59 -0.80
C ASP A 10 22.29 4.62 -1.43
N LEU A 11 22.78 5.84 -1.63
CA LEU A 11 22.03 6.92 -2.28
C LEU A 11 21.64 6.57 -3.72
N ALA A 12 22.57 6.00 -4.50
CA ALA A 12 22.30 5.55 -5.86
C ALA A 12 21.27 4.39 -5.92
N SER A 13 21.11 3.66 -4.81
CA SER A 13 20.17 2.56 -4.68
C SER A 13 18.87 2.95 -3.96
N VAL A 14 18.65 4.24 -3.70
CA VAL A 14 17.38 4.74 -3.14
C VAL A 14 16.27 4.48 -4.15
N ARG A 15 15.20 3.84 -3.69
CA ARG A 15 14.04 3.55 -4.53
C ARG A 15 12.74 3.64 -3.74
N PHE A 16 11.65 3.90 -4.45
CA PHE A 16 10.31 3.86 -3.88
C PHE A 16 9.67 2.48 -4.09
N ALA A 17 8.83 2.07 -3.14
CA ALA A 17 7.96 0.90 -3.30
C ALA A 17 6.70 1.00 -2.46
N ILE A 18 5.62 0.39 -2.93
CA ILE A 18 4.35 0.25 -2.20
C ILE A 18 4.29 -1.13 -1.55
N SER A 19 3.89 -1.19 -0.27
CA SER A 19 3.90 -2.42 0.53
C SER A 19 2.52 -2.77 1.11
N PRO A 20 1.76 -3.69 0.49
CA PRO A 20 0.52 -4.20 1.06
C PRO A 20 0.67 -4.85 2.45
N ALA A 21 1.74 -5.62 2.69
CA ALA A 21 1.98 -6.25 3.99
C ALA A 21 2.24 -5.19 5.06
N TRP A 22 2.90 -4.09 4.72
CA TRP A 22 3.02 -2.97 5.64
C TRP A 22 1.67 -2.31 5.93
N GLU A 23 0.83 -2.09 4.92
CA GLU A 23 -0.51 -1.50 5.16
C GLU A 23 -1.36 -2.37 6.08
N VAL A 24 -1.24 -3.71 6.01
CA VAL A 24 -1.85 -4.63 7.00
C VAL A 24 -1.36 -4.34 8.41
N VAL A 25 -0.05 -4.19 8.60
CA VAL A 25 0.55 -3.94 9.92
C VAL A 25 0.19 -2.54 10.45
N ALA A 26 0.30 -1.51 9.61
CA ALA A 26 0.04 -0.12 10.00
C ALA A 26 -1.44 0.11 10.32
N SER A 27 -2.36 -0.43 9.52
CA SER A 27 -3.80 -0.31 9.76
C SER A 27 -4.26 -1.01 11.04
N LEU A 28 -3.67 -2.16 11.39
CA LEU A 28 -3.91 -2.80 12.70
C LEU A 28 -3.43 -1.95 13.88
N ARG A 29 -2.34 -1.18 13.72
CA ARG A 29 -1.89 -0.20 14.74
C ARG A 29 -2.88 0.96 14.89
N VAL A 30 -3.46 1.43 13.79
CA VAL A 30 -4.55 2.41 13.83
C VAL A 30 -5.77 1.88 14.59
N LEU A 31 -6.10 0.60 14.41
CA LEU A 31 -7.13 -0.09 15.21
C LEU A 31 -6.72 -0.38 16.66
N ARG A 32 -5.49 -0.12 17.08
CA ARG A 32 -5.13 -0.13 18.51
C ARG A 32 -5.48 1.21 19.15
N ASP A 33 -5.02 2.30 18.54
CA ASP A 33 -5.06 3.66 19.10
C ASP A 33 -5.67 4.70 18.13
N PRO A 34 -7.00 4.74 17.93
CA PRO A 34 -7.64 5.63 16.97
C PRO A 34 -7.44 7.11 17.27
N GLY A 35 -7.22 7.47 18.54
CA GLY A 35 -7.07 8.85 18.97
C GLY A 35 -5.85 9.52 18.32
N ALA A 36 -4.77 8.77 18.14
CA ALA A 36 -3.58 9.23 17.42
C ALA A 36 -3.78 9.33 15.90
N HIS A 37 -4.88 8.80 15.35
CA HIS A 37 -5.07 8.53 13.93
C HIS A 37 -6.42 9.07 13.42
N ALA A 38 -6.77 10.30 13.82
CA ALA A 38 -8.08 10.91 13.57
C ALA A 38 -8.52 10.90 12.10
N VAL A 39 -7.58 11.01 11.16
CA VAL A 39 -7.85 10.96 9.72
C VAL A 39 -8.51 9.65 9.29
N HIS A 40 -8.31 8.55 10.02
CA HIS A 40 -8.86 7.23 9.69
C HIS A 40 -10.16 6.89 10.43
N LEU A 41 -10.74 7.81 11.22
CA LEU A 41 -11.94 7.52 12.03
C LEU A 41 -13.11 6.90 11.25
N PRO A 42 -13.45 7.31 10.02
CA PRO A 42 -14.51 6.66 9.25
C PRO A 42 -14.25 5.16 9.01
N TRP A 43 -13.00 4.81 8.70
CA TRP A 43 -12.55 3.43 8.52
C TRP A 43 -12.50 2.68 9.85
N VAL A 44 -11.99 3.30 10.92
CA VAL A 44 -11.94 2.70 12.26
C VAL A 44 -13.33 2.33 12.75
N THR A 45 -14.31 3.24 12.64
CA THR A 45 -15.69 3.01 13.08
C THR A 45 -16.32 1.81 12.38
N ARG A 46 -15.97 1.58 11.10
CA ARG A 46 -16.49 0.46 10.32
C ARG A 46 -15.86 -0.89 10.70
N HIS A 47 -14.57 -0.93 11.00
CA HIS A 47 -13.81 -2.19 11.05
C HIS A 47 -13.36 -2.61 12.46
N ARG A 48 -13.17 -1.67 13.39
CA ARG A 48 -12.54 -1.94 14.70
C ARG A 48 -13.21 -3.06 15.47
N ALA A 49 -14.52 -2.98 15.67
CA ALA A 49 -15.25 -3.95 16.49
C ALA A 49 -15.14 -5.37 15.93
N ALA A 50 -15.35 -5.53 14.61
CA ALA A 50 -15.28 -6.82 13.95
C ALA A 50 -13.85 -7.41 13.98
N VAL A 51 -12.83 -6.61 13.70
CA VAL A 51 -11.41 -7.08 13.69
C VAL A 51 -10.96 -7.48 15.10
N LEU A 52 -11.33 -6.70 16.12
CA LEU A 52 -10.96 -7.00 17.51
C LEU A 52 -11.78 -8.14 18.12
N ALA A 53 -12.94 -8.48 17.56
CA ALA A 53 -13.72 -9.65 17.96
C ALA A 53 -13.28 -10.94 17.26
N ALA A 54 -12.75 -10.87 16.04
CA ALA A 54 -12.40 -12.03 15.20
C ALA A 54 -11.35 -12.97 15.84
N PRO A 55 -11.72 -14.18 16.31
CA PRO A 55 -10.77 -15.12 16.92
C PRO A 55 -9.71 -15.62 15.94
N GLU A 56 -10.06 -15.74 14.67
CA GLU A 56 -9.16 -16.15 13.58
C GLU A 56 -8.00 -15.19 13.39
N LEU A 57 -8.11 -13.91 13.80
CA LEU A 57 -7.04 -12.91 13.68
C LEU A 57 -6.13 -12.84 14.92
N ARG A 58 -6.30 -13.73 15.90
CA ARG A 58 -5.61 -13.63 17.20
C ARG A 58 -4.09 -13.53 17.09
N ARG A 59 -3.43 -14.39 16.29
CA ARG A 59 -1.96 -14.40 16.19
C ARG A 59 -1.45 -13.12 15.55
N LEU A 60 -2.10 -12.65 14.49
CA LEU A 60 -1.75 -11.41 13.80
C LEU A 60 -1.93 -10.19 14.72
N ARG A 61 -3.00 -10.14 15.50
CA ARG A 61 -3.20 -9.08 16.52
C ARG A 61 -2.12 -9.14 17.60
N ASP A 62 -1.79 -10.32 18.10
CA ASP A 62 -0.73 -10.47 19.10
C ASP A 62 0.65 -10.08 18.54
N LEU A 63 0.89 -10.30 17.24
CA LEU A 63 2.09 -9.89 16.51
C LEU A 63 2.20 -8.36 16.29
N VAL A 64 1.07 -7.67 16.09
CA VAL A 64 1.04 -6.26 15.69
C VAL A 64 0.65 -5.31 16.81
N ILE A 65 -0.41 -5.63 17.55
CA ILE A 65 -1.04 -4.75 18.55
C ILE A 65 -0.35 -4.87 19.91
N ALA A 66 -0.05 -6.10 20.36
CA ALA A 66 0.52 -6.33 21.69
C ALA A 66 1.87 -5.62 21.92
N PRO A 67 2.85 -5.63 20.98
CA PRO A 67 4.11 -4.98 21.25
C PRO A 67 3.97 -3.46 21.20
N GLU A 68 4.57 -2.75 22.16
CA GLU A 68 4.42 -1.28 22.24
C GLU A 68 5.40 -0.55 21.31
N ARG A 69 6.68 -0.93 21.38
CA ARG A 69 7.79 -0.14 20.82
C ARG A 69 8.39 -0.67 19.52
N ARG A 70 8.33 -1.98 19.28
CA ARG A 70 8.98 -2.64 18.14
C ARG A 70 8.07 -3.71 17.56
N LEU A 71 8.07 -3.85 16.24
CA LEU A 71 7.35 -4.90 15.53
C LEU A 71 8.33 -5.98 15.07
N PRO A 72 7.91 -7.26 14.99
CA PRO A 72 8.69 -8.29 14.33
C PRO A 72 8.93 -7.89 12.86
N GLY A 73 10.20 -7.83 12.45
CA GLY A 73 10.63 -7.35 11.14
C GLY A 73 10.09 -8.19 9.97
N PHE A 74 9.82 -9.47 10.22
CA PHE A 74 9.29 -10.42 9.24
C PHE A 74 7.86 -10.15 8.77
N LEU A 75 7.05 -9.38 9.51
CA LEU A 75 5.64 -9.12 9.15
C LEU A 75 5.47 -8.25 7.91
N ALA A 76 6.49 -7.44 7.60
CA ALA A 76 6.51 -6.56 6.45
C ALA A 76 7.95 -6.55 5.89
N PRO A 77 8.34 -7.56 5.09
CA PRO A 77 9.64 -7.59 4.43
C PRO A 77 9.85 -6.35 3.54
N ALA A 78 11.08 -6.10 3.13
CA ALA A 78 11.33 -5.01 2.19
C ALA A 78 10.68 -5.37 0.84
N PRO A 79 9.84 -4.49 0.25
CA PRO A 79 9.19 -4.79 -1.02
C PRO A 79 10.24 -5.02 -2.11
N LEU A 80 10.15 -6.14 -2.82
CA LEU A 80 11.07 -6.51 -3.90
C LEU A 80 10.72 -5.81 -5.23
N SER A 81 9.48 -5.33 -5.36
CA SER A 81 8.95 -4.65 -6.55
C SER A 81 8.44 -3.25 -6.18
N PRO A 82 8.51 -2.26 -7.09
CA PRO A 82 7.92 -0.93 -6.87
C PRO A 82 6.41 -0.96 -6.60
N VAL A 83 5.70 -1.91 -7.24
CA VAL A 83 4.26 -2.11 -7.07
C VAL A 83 4.04 -3.57 -6.68
N ALA A 84 4.27 -3.89 -5.40
CA ALA A 84 4.09 -5.25 -4.92
C ALA A 84 2.59 -5.59 -4.82
N GLU A 85 2.22 -6.76 -5.32
CA GLU A 85 0.89 -7.33 -5.09
C GLU A 85 0.84 -8.00 -3.71
N PRO A 86 -0.31 -8.00 -3.02
CA PRO A 86 -0.42 -8.50 -1.65
C PRO A 86 0.10 -9.93 -1.49
N GLU A 87 -0.27 -10.83 -2.39
CA GLU A 87 0.16 -12.23 -2.33
C GLU A 87 1.67 -12.42 -2.47
N ALA A 88 2.36 -11.54 -3.21
CA ALA A 88 3.81 -11.60 -3.32
C ALA A 88 4.50 -11.25 -1.99
N GLU A 89 4.02 -10.22 -1.30
CA GLU A 89 4.57 -9.88 0.02
C GLU A 89 4.18 -10.90 1.09
N PHE A 90 2.96 -11.43 1.02
CA PHE A 90 2.50 -12.49 1.93
C PHE A 90 3.30 -13.79 1.75
N ALA A 91 3.65 -14.15 0.52
CA ALA A 91 4.57 -15.24 0.24
C ALA A 91 5.96 -14.97 0.85
N ALA A 92 6.50 -13.76 0.69
CA ALA A 92 7.78 -13.38 1.28
C ALA A 92 7.78 -13.45 2.83
N VAL A 93 6.66 -13.09 3.48
CA VAL A 93 6.49 -13.32 4.92
C VAL A 93 6.58 -14.82 5.25
N CYS A 94 5.90 -15.66 4.45
CA CYS A 94 5.89 -17.11 4.62
C CYS A 94 7.29 -17.75 4.46
N GLU A 95 8.10 -17.19 3.56
CA GLU A 95 9.45 -17.67 3.24
C GLU A 95 10.52 -17.23 4.24
N THR A 96 10.15 -16.42 5.25
CA THR A 96 11.09 -15.94 6.25
C THR A 96 11.83 -17.11 6.92
N PRO A 97 13.18 -17.10 6.97
CA PRO A 97 13.95 -18.14 7.62
C PRO A 97 13.56 -18.32 9.08
N ALA A 98 13.44 -19.57 9.54
CA ALA A 98 13.01 -19.89 10.90
C ALA A 98 13.89 -19.27 11.99
N ALA A 99 15.21 -19.12 11.73
CA ALA A 99 16.12 -18.45 12.64
C ALA A 99 15.74 -16.97 12.84
N VAL A 100 15.47 -16.27 11.74
CA VAL A 100 15.07 -14.84 11.74
C VAL A 100 13.74 -14.63 12.47
N VAL A 101 12.75 -15.50 12.25
CA VAL A 101 11.48 -15.43 13.00
C VAL A 101 11.69 -15.57 14.50
N ARG A 102 12.52 -16.53 14.92
CA ARG A 102 12.80 -16.74 16.36
C ARG A 102 13.53 -15.55 16.97
N GLU A 103 14.51 -15.01 16.26
CA GLU A 103 15.28 -13.85 16.69
C GLU A 103 14.39 -12.59 16.81
N ASP A 104 13.53 -12.35 15.81
CA ASP A 104 12.57 -11.25 15.86
C ASP A 104 11.61 -11.39 17.04
N LEU A 105 11.05 -12.58 17.27
CA LEU A 105 10.15 -12.84 18.40
C LEU A 105 10.87 -12.66 19.74
N ALA A 106 12.10 -13.18 19.88
CA ALA A 106 12.90 -13.01 21.09
C ALA A 106 13.21 -11.53 21.35
N THR A 107 13.56 -10.79 20.30
CA THR A 107 13.88 -9.36 20.37
C THR A 107 12.67 -8.51 20.76
N VAL A 108 11.47 -8.85 20.27
CA VAL A 108 10.25 -8.06 20.51
C VAL A 108 9.61 -8.40 21.85
N TYR A 109 9.54 -9.69 22.21
CA TYR A 109 8.77 -10.15 23.36
C TYR A 109 9.62 -10.57 24.56
N GLY A 110 10.88 -10.98 24.34
CA GLY A 110 11.70 -11.63 25.36
C GLY A 110 10.94 -12.79 26.01
N ASP A 111 10.84 -12.77 27.33
CA ASP A 111 10.13 -13.80 28.11
C ASP A 111 8.60 -13.61 28.12
N ARG A 112 8.09 -12.49 27.62
CA ARG A 112 6.65 -12.14 27.62
C ARG A 112 5.95 -12.48 26.31
N LEU A 113 6.35 -13.57 25.67
CA LEU A 113 5.73 -14.03 24.42
C LEU A 113 4.30 -14.51 24.70
N PRO A 114 3.27 -13.99 24.00
CA PRO A 114 1.90 -14.50 24.12
C PRO A 114 1.81 -15.99 23.75
N ASP A 115 0.96 -16.74 24.46
CA ASP A 115 0.78 -18.19 24.22
C ASP A 115 0.36 -18.52 22.79
N SER A 116 -0.40 -17.63 22.16
CA SER A 116 -0.81 -17.76 20.75
C SER A 116 0.38 -17.79 19.78
N LEU A 117 1.57 -17.33 20.19
CA LEU A 117 2.79 -17.29 19.38
C LEU A 117 3.79 -18.39 19.76
N SER A 118 3.50 -19.20 20.80
CA SER A 118 4.40 -20.26 21.26
C SER A 118 4.68 -21.31 20.18
N ASP A 119 3.68 -21.72 19.40
CA ASP A 119 3.91 -22.65 18.27
C ASP A 119 4.71 -22.01 17.14
N LEU A 120 4.50 -20.71 16.90
CA LEU A 120 5.25 -19.96 15.90
C LEU A 120 6.73 -19.91 16.26
N ARG A 121 7.08 -19.67 17.53
CA ARG A 121 8.46 -19.73 18.02
C ARG A 121 9.06 -21.13 17.88
N ARG A 122 8.31 -22.18 18.26
CA ARG A 122 8.78 -23.58 18.22
C ARG A 122 9.02 -24.06 16.80
N ALA A 123 8.04 -23.90 15.92
CA ALA A 123 8.06 -24.38 14.54
C ALA A 123 7.64 -23.27 13.54
N PRO A 124 8.51 -22.28 13.24
CA PRO A 124 8.17 -21.16 12.36
C PRO A 124 7.69 -21.60 10.98
N ARG A 125 8.40 -22.51 10.30
CA ARG A 125 8.05 -23.00 8.95
C ARG A 125 6.64 -23.60 8.88
N ARG A 126 6.18 -24.25 9.95
CA ARG A 126 4.85 -24.85 10.02
C ARG A 126 3.75 -23.84 10.32
N ASN A 127 4.08 -22.75 11.01
CA ASN A 127 3.09 -21.82 11.57
C ASN A 127 3.03 -20.46 10.86
N LEU A 128 4.07 -20.07 10.11
CA LEU A 128 4.03 -18.88 9.26
C LEU A 128 2.87 -18.89 8.25
N PRO A 129 2.53 -20.02 7.57
CA PRO A 129 1.36 -20.07 6.70
C PRO A 129 0.06 -19.67 7.40
N LEU A 130 -0.08 -20.00 8.69
CA LEU A 130 -1.25 -19.60 9.49
C LEU A 130 -1.28 -18.10 9.75
N VAL A 131 -0.13 -17.47 10.00
CA VAL A 131 -0.04 -16.00 10.15
C VAL A 131 -0.39 -15.31 8.84
N VAL A 132 0.13 -15.83 7.73
CA VAL A 132 -0.16 -15.30 6.38
C VAL A 132 -1.64 -15.44 6.04
N GLU A 133 -2.29 -16.53 6.43
CA GLU A 133 -3.74 -16.69 6.23
C GLU A 133 -4.55 -15.66 7.04
N GLN A 134 -4.07 -15.28 8.24
CA GLN A 134 -4.67 -14.18 9.00
C GLN A 134 -4.45 -12.82 8.33
N MET A 135 -3.29 -12.61 7.69
CA MET A 135 -3.03 -11.41 6.88
C MET A 135 -3.98 -11.33 5.69
N ARG A 136 -4.22 -12.46 4.98
CA ARG A 136 -5.21 -12.54 3.89
C ARG A 136 -6.63 -12.28 4.35
N THR A 137 -7.02 -12.92 5.45
CA THR A 137 -8.35 -12.74 6.06
C THR A 137 -8.57 -11.26 6.41
N TYR A 138 -7.61 -10.66 7.10
CA TYR A 138 -7.65 -9.24 7.45
C TYR A 138 -7.66 -8.33 6.21
N TRP A 139 -6.81 -8.63 5.21
CA TRP A 139 -6.76 -7.90 3.95
C TRP A 139 -8.12 -7.87 3.27
N GLY A 140 -8.74 -9.04 3.05
CA GLY A 140 -10.05 -9.15 2.41
C GLY A 140 -11.15 -8.40 3.18
N MET A 141 -11.08 -8.45 4.51
CA MET A 141 -12.06 -7.81 5.37
C MET A 141 -11.94 -6.28 5.40
N ALA A 142 -10.73 -5.73 5.53
CA ALA A 142 -10.53 -4.34 5.95
C ALA A 142 -9.83 -3.45 4.91
N LEU A 143 -9.08 -4.03 3.95
CA LEU A 143 -8.23 -3.27 3.03
C LEU A 143 -8.59 -3.48 1.56
N ALA A 144 -8.85 -4.71 1.12
CA ALA A 144 -9.15 -5.06 -0.27
C ALA A 144 -10.25 -4.19 -0.90
N PRO A 145 -11.38 -3.87 -0.22
CA PRO A 145 -12.42 -3.03 -0.79
C PRO A 145 -11.98 -1.60 -1.12
N TYR A 146 -10.90 -1.12 -0.49
CA TYR A 146 -10.39 0.24 -0.62
C TYR A 146 -9.09 0.32 -1.42
N TRP A 147 -8.50 -0.83 -1.73
CA TRP A 147 -7.12 -0.90 -2.20
C TRP A 147 -6.88 -0.15 -3.51
N GLY A 148 -7.84 -0.13 -4.43
CA GLY A 148 -7.73 0.66 -5.67
C GLY A 148 -7.49 2.15 -5.40
N ARG A 149 -8.28 2.75 -4.51
CA ARG A 149 -8.12 4.15 -4.08
C ARG A 149 -6.84 4.37 -3.29
N MET A 150 -6.54 3.45 -2.36
CA MET A 150 -5.30 3.51 -1.57
C MET A 150 -4.07 3.52 -2.48
N ARG A 151 -4.03 2.61 -3.46
CA ARG A 151 -2.96 2.49 -4.44
C ARG A 151 -2.79 3.78 -5.23
N GLY A 152 -3.87 4.38 -5.73
CA GLY A 152 -3.81 5.66 -6.43
C GLY A 152 -3.21 6.81 -5.59
N ILE A 153 -3.56 6.90 -4.30
CA ILE A 153 -2.97 7.89 -3.38
C ILE A 153 -1.47 7.63 -3.18
N LEU A 154 -1.08 6.36 -2.95
CA LEU A 154 0.30 5.97 -2.72
C LEU A 154 1.17 6.19 -3.97
N GLU A 155 0.68 5.81 -5.14
CA GLU A 155 1.35 6.04 -6.44
C GLU A 155 1.50 7.53 -6.72
N GLY A 156 0.48 8.34 -6.42
CA GLY A 156 0.53 9.79 -6.55
C GLY A 156 1.61 10.43 -5.66
N ASP A 157 1.78 9.95 -4.42
CA ASP A 157 2.89 10.36 -3.57
C ASP A 157 4.25 9.94 -4.17
N VAL A 158 4.41 8.69 -4.60
CA VAL A 158 5.65 8.21 -5.24
C VAL A 158 6.02 9.09 -6.44
N MET A 159 5.07 9.41 -7.32
CA MET A 159 5.32 10.27 -8.49
C MET A 159 5.76 11.68 -8.07
N PHE A 160 5.11 12.25 -7.06
CA PHE A 160 5.48 13.55 -6.50
C PHE A 160 6.90 13.55 -5.92
N ARG A 161 7.25 12.53 -5.11
CA ARG A 161 8.56 12.41 -4.46
C ARG A 161 9.68 12.07 -5.44
N ALA A 162 9.41 11.22 -6.43
CA ALA A 162 10.37 10.90 -7.48
C ALA A 162 10.73 12.15 -8.29
N ARG A 163 9.74 12.98 -8.62
CA ARG A 163 9.98 14.27 -9.27
C ARG A 163 10.79 15.21 -8.37
N ARG A 164 10.47 15.32 -7.08
CA ARG A 164 11.26 16.12 -6.12
C ARG A 164 12.70 15.66 -6.02
N LEU A 165 12.93 14.35 -5.99
CA LEU A 165 14.28 13.79 -5.99
C LEU A 165 15.04 14.14 -7.28
N ALA A 166 14.38 14.13 -8.44
CA ALA A 166 15.00 14.47 -9.72
C ALA A 166 15.27 15.98 -9.88
N ASP A 167 14.30 16.82 -9.50
CA ASP A 167 14.37 18.29 -9.68
C ASP A 167 15.30 18.92 -8.63
N ASP A 168 15.20 18.47 -7.37
CA ASP A 168 15.79 19.13 -6.21
C ASP A 168 16.79 18.24 -5.45
N GLY A 169 16.96 16.96 -5.79
CA GLY A 169 17.89 16.05 -5.12
C GLY A 169 17.46 15.56 -3.72
N PRO A 170 18.26 14.67 -3.10
CA PRO A 170 17.91 14.02 -1.82
C PRO A 170 17.83 15.00 -0.65
N HIS A 171 18.64 16.06 -0.67
CA HIS A 171 18.68 17.08 0.39
C HIS A 171 17.34 17.83 0.56
N ARG A 172 16.54 17.93 -0.51
CA ARG A 172 15.19 18.50 -0.47
C ARG A 172 14.13 17.44 -0.30
N MET A 173 14.25 16.29 -0.96
CA MET A 173 13.23 15.26 -0.92
C MET A 173 13.08 14.62 0.47
N PHE A 174 14.18 14.28 1.15
CA PHE A 174 14.11 13.57 2.44
C PHE A 174 13.38 14.37 3.54
N PRO A 175 13.70 15.66 3.80
CA PRO A 175 13.00 16.42 4.84
C PRO A 175 11.52 16.64 4.54
N GLU A 176 11.09 16.55 3.28
CA GLU A 176 9.67 16.69 2.96
C GLU A 176 8.85 15.41 3.26
N LEU A 177 9.48 14.27 3.55
CA LEU A 177 8.79 13.01 3.84
C LEU A 177 8.00 13.08 5.15
N ASP A 178 8.57 13.70 6.19
CA ASP A 178 7.96 13.92 7.49
C ASP A 178 8.75 15.00 8.26
N PRO A 179 8.13 15.85 9.10
CA PRO A 179 8.83 16.89 9.86
C PRO A 179 9.92 16.39 10.81
N ALA A 180 9.87 15.13 11.23
CA ALA A 180 10.91 14.53 12.05
C ALA A 180 12.13 14.05 11.26
N ILE A 181 12.10 14.13 9.92
CA ILE A 181 13.18 13.67 9.05
C ILE A 181 14.06 14.85 8.67
N SER A 182 15.37 14.71 8.85
CA SER A 182 16.37 15.64 8.37
C SER A 182 17.49 14.92 7.64
N TRP A 183 18.19 15.64 6.75
CA TRP A 183 19.30 15.12 5.95
C TRP A 183 20.46 16.11 5.99
N SER A 184 21.62 15.64 6.46
CA SER A 184 22.86 16.42 6.52
C SER A 184 24.07 15.49 6.51
N ASP A 185 25.14 15.87 5.81
CA ASP A 185 26.43 15.15 5.81
C ASP A 185 26.29 13.63 5.58
N ASP A 186 25.48 13.26 4.58
CA ASP A 186 25.18 11.87 4.23
C ASP A 186 24.47 11.04 5.32
N VAL A 187 23.88 11.72 6.30
CA VAL A 187 23.12 11.11 7.40
C VAL A 187 21.65 11.49 7.31
N LEU A 188 20.80 10.48 7.20
CA LEU A 188 19.36 10.60 7.36
C LEU A 188 19.00 10.44 8.84
N SER A 189 18.45 11.48 9.45
CA SER A 189 18.05 11.48 10.85
C SER A 189 16.54 11.44 11.01
N VAL A 190 16.05 10.69 11.99
CA VAL A 190 14.64 10.63 12.38
C VAL A 190 14.54 10.99 13.86
N ASP A 191 13.96 12.15 14.16
CA ASP A 191 13.80 12.65 15.52
C ASP A 191 12.42 12.30 16.09
N ARG A 192 12.34 11.17 16.79
CA ARG A 192 11.14 10.72 17.50
C ARG A 192 11.51 10.22 18.91
N PRO A 193 10.61 10.32 19.90
CA PRO A 193 10.87 9.87 21.26
C PRO A 193 11.27 8.39 21.32
N ASN A 194 12.20 8.05 22.21
CA ASN A 194 12.67 6.68 22.45
C ASN A 194 13.34 5.98 21.26
N LEU A 195 13.72 6.73 20.22
CA LEU A 195 14.42 6.23 19.05
C LEU A 195 15.89 6.63 19.18
N ASP A 196 16.75 5.82 19.81
CA ASP A 196 18.20 6.10 19.93
C ASP A 196 19.01 4.94 19.33
N ARG A 197 19.31 5.06 18.04
CA ARG A 197 19.89 4.00 17.21
C ARG A 197 20.67 4.59 16.04
N ASP A 198 21.82 3.99 15.77
CA ASP A 198 22.66 4.33 14.62
C ASP A 198 22.77 3.12 13.70
N TYR A 199 22.59 3.36 12.40
CA TYR A 199 22.71 2.35 11.35
C TYR A 199 23.66 2.83 10.27
N ALA A 200 24.67 2.02 9.95
CA ALA A 200 25.37 2.12 8.68
C ALA A 200 24.63 1.26 7.65
N LEU A 201 24.20 1.84 6.53
CA LEU A 201 23.49 1.05 5.51
C LEU A 201 24.44 0.14 4.72
N GLY A 202 25.70 0.57 4.54
CA GLY A 202 26.78 -0.29 4.05
C GLY A 202 26.58 -0.75 2.61
N GLY A 203 25.99 0.08 1.75
CA GLY A 203 25.73 -0.24 0.34
C GLY A 203 24.46 -1.07 0.10
N ARG A 204 23.65 -1.34 1.13
CA ARG A 204 22.37 -2.08 1.01
C ARG A 204 21.24 -1.25 0.39
N GLY A 205 21.44 0.06 0.22
CA GLY A 205 20.42 0.97 -0.30
C GLY A 205 19.35 1.31 0.73
N LEU A 206 18.36 2.11 0.31
CA LEU A 206 17.22 2.49 1.15
C LEU A 206 15.92 2.43 0.33
N VAL A 207 14.95 1.64 0.82
CA VAL A 207 13.61 1.59 0.22
C VAL A 207 12.70 2.58 0.94
N LEU A 208 12.16 3.53 0.20
CA LEU A 208 11.18 4.51 0.65
C LEU A 208 9.78 3.96 0.39
N VAL A 209 8.98 3.83 1.45
CA VAL A 209 7.63 3.25 1.38
C VAL A 209 6.61 4.26 1.90
N PRO A 210 5.87 4.95 1.02
CA PRO A 210 4.73 5.73 1.47
C PRO A 210 3.71 4.80 2.09
N SER A 211 3.03 5.29 3.12
CA SER A 211 2.03 4.51 3.81
C SER A 211 0.84 5.36 4.19
N LEU A 212 -0.35 4.82 3.93
CA LEU A 212 -1.60 5.50 4.22
C LEU A 212 -1.84 5.55 5.73
N PHE A 213 -1.61 4.43 6.42
CA PHE A 213 -1.85 4.29 7.85
C PHE A 213 -0.63 4.57 8.74
N ALA A 214 0.49 5.05 8.19
CA ALA A 214 1.69 5.38 8.99
C ALA A 214 1.54 6.68 9.79
N TRP A 215 0.82 7.68 9.26
CA TRP A 215 0.62 8.96 9.94
C TRP A 215 0.06 8.74 11.35
N PRO A 216 0.58 9.40 12.40
CA PRO A 216 1.52 10.53 12.40
C PRO A 216 3.00 10.12 12.57
N ASN A 217 3.33 8.85 12.36
CA ASN A 217 4.63 8.27 12.65
C ASN A 217 5.42 7.91 11.38
N VAL A 218 6.72 7.70 11.59
CA VAL A 218 7.66 7.16 10.61
C VAL A 218 8.22 5.86 11.17
N PHE A 219 8.41 4.85 10.31
CA PHE A 219 8.88 3.53 10.73
C PHE A 219 10.14 3.16 9.97
N VAL A 220 11.20 2.85 10.72
CA VAL A 220 12.49 2.46 10.16
C VAL A 220 12.75 1.00 10.46
N LYS A 221 13.18 0.24 9.43
CA LYS A 221 13.74 -1.09 9.58
C LYS A 221 15.08 -1.13 8.85
N ALA A 222 16.19 -1.11 9.59
CA ALA A 222 17.53 -1.04 9.01
C ALA A 222 18.52 -2.06 9.61
N SER A 223 18.15 -2.75 10.70
CA SER A 223 18.97 -3.81 11.28
C SER A 223 19.03 -5.02 10.35
N GLU A 224 20.21 -5.61 10.24
CA GLU A 224 20.37 -6.91 9.61
C GLU A 224 19.44 -7.96 10.27
N PRO A 225 18.96 -8.96 9.51
CA PRO A 225 19.26 -9.25 8.10
C PRO A 225 18.38 -8.47 7.10
N TRP A 226 17.58 -7.50 7.57
CA TRP A 226 16.60 -6.82 6.73
C TRP A 226 17.25 -5.78 5.83
N ALA A 227 16.78 -5.68 4.57
CA ALA A 227 17.10 -4.53 3.74
C ALA A 227 16.57 -3.23 4.40
N PRO A 228 17.30 -2.10 4.31
CA PRO A 228 16.85 -0.86 4.92
C PRO A 228 15.57 -0.32 4.28
N VAL A 229 14.56 -0.05 5.12
CA VAL A 229 13.27 0.51 4.73
C VAL A 229 12.94 1.69 5.62
N LEU A 230 12.55 2.81 5.01
CA LEU A 230 11.94 3.95 5.66
C LEU A 230 10.49 4.06 5.19
N ARG A 231 9.56 3.92 6.13
CA ARG A 231 8.13 4.04 5.87
C ARG A 231 7.62 5.35 6.41
N TYR A 232 6.97 6.13 5.55
CA TYR A 232 6.59 7.50 5.86
C TYR A 232 5.12 7.77 5.52
N PRO A 233 4.49 8.75 6.19
CA PRO A 233 3.12 9.15 5.88
C PRO A 233 2.98 9.60 4.42
N THR A 234 2.07 8.97 3.68
CA THR A 234 1.76 9.42 2.31
C THR A 234 1.12 10.80 2.30
N ARG A 235 1.40 11.60 1.27
CA ARG A 235 0.56 12.73 0.92
C ARG A 235 -0.84 12.25 0.52
N GLY A 236 -1.85 13.07 0.75
CA GLY A 236 -3.22 12.78 0.32
C GLY A 236 -4.01 11.82 1.22
N ALA A 237 -3.47 11.34 2.36
CA ALA A 237 -4.22 10.46 3.26
C ALA A 237 -5.58 11.05 3.71
N GLY A 238 -5.68 12.39 3.81
CA GLY A 238 -6.90 13.10 4.16
C GLY A 238 -8.04 12.99 3.13
N SER A 239 -7.76 12.69 1.87
CA SER A 239 -8.80 12.50 0.85
C SER A 239 -9.32 11.07 0.79
N MET A 240 -8.71 10.13 1.53
CA MET A 240 -9.03 8.70 1.44
C MET A 240 -10.49 8.38 1.79
N TRP A 241 -11.01 9.02 2.83
CA TRP A 241 -12.35 8.74 3.36
C TRP A 241 -13.36 9.83 3.04
N GLN A 242 -12.95 10.79 2.20
CA GLN A 242 -13.88 11.72 1.60
C GLN A 242 -14.65 10.96 0.53
N SER A 243 -15.98 11.03 0.58
CA SER A 243 -16.79 10.58 -0.55
C SER A 243 -16.34 11.38 -1.76
N ASP A 244 -16.00 10.72 -2.86
CA ASP A 244 -15.93 11.42 -4.12
C ASP A 244 -17.32 12.03 -4.36
N PRO A 245 -17.41 13.28 -4.85
CA PRO A 245 -18.68 13.76 -5.34
C PRO A 245 -19.21 12.70 -6.31
N PRO A 246 -20.52 12.36 -6.28
CA PRO A 246 -21.06 11.39 -7.22
C PRO A 246 -20.59 11.80 -8.62
N ALA A 247 -19.96 10.85 -9.33
CA ALA A 247 -19.46 11.07 -10.68
C ALA A 247 -20.56 11.80 -11.45
N ALA A 248 -20.23 12.97 -12.02
CA ALA A 248 -21.22 13.81 -12.66
C ALA A 248 -21.99 12.94 -13.66
N ASP A 249 -23.32 12.90 -13.56
CA ASP A 249 -24.11 12.16 -14.53
C ASP A 249 -23.86 12.77 -15.91
N LEU A 250 -23.11 12.06 -16.75
CA LEU A 250 -22.79 12.49 -18.10
C LEU A 250 -23.93 12.20 -19.07
N ALA A 251 -24.94 11.42 -18.69
CA ALA A 251 -26.05 11.06 -19.57
C ALA A 251 -26.77 12.29 -20.17
N PRO A 252 -26.97 13.43 -19.48
CA PRO A 252 -27.53 14.63 -20.08
C PRO A 252 -26.66 15.26 -21.18
N VAL A 253 -25.34 15.05 -21.16
CA VAL A 253 -24.39 15.68 -22.10
C VAL A 253 -24.02 14.74 -23.25
N ILE A 254 -23.70 13.49 -22.94
CA ILE A 254 -23.23 12.50 -23.92
C ILE A 254 -24.27 11.41 -24.19
N GLY A 255 -25.42 11.43 -23.54
CA GLY A 255 -26.45 10.41 -23.69
C GLY A 255 -26.15 9.14 -22.88
N THR A 256 -27.20 8.54 -22.33
CA THR A 256 -27.16 7.38 -21.43
C THR A 256 -26.27 6.26 -21.93
N ALA A 257 -26.45 5.82 -23.19
CA ALA A 257 -25.69 4.70 -23.74
C ALA A 257 -24.17 4.94 -23.77
N ARG A 258 -23.71 6.17 -24.06
CA ARG A 258 -22.26 6.49 -24.06
C ARG A 258 -21.71 6.63 -22.65
N ALA A 259 -22.48 7.21 -21.74
CA ALA A 259 -22.11 7.31 -20.32
C ALA A 259 -21.98 5.91 -19.70
N THR A 260 -22.97 5.04 -19.90
CA THR A 260 -22.93 3.65 -19.43
C THR A 260 -21.75 2.88 -20.03
N LEU A 261 -21.48 3.01 -21.33
CA LEU A 261 -20.34 2.34 -21.95
C LEU A 261 -18.98 2.86 -21.45
N LEU A 262 -18.86 4.15 -21.13
CA LEU A 262 -17.63 4.68 -20.53
C LEU A 262 -17.41 4.11 -19.12
N VAL A 263 -18.45 4.08 -18.28
CA VAL A 263 -18.36 3.48 -16.92
C VAL A 263 -17.99 1.99 -17.01
N GLU A 264 -18.66 1.24 -17.89
CA GLU A 264 -18.39 -0.19 -18.12
C GLU A 264 -16.99 -0.50 -18.66
N LEU A 265 -16.32 0.50 -19.23
CA LEU A 265 -14.96 0.40 -19.76
C LEU A 265 -13.87 0.72 -18.73
N ALA A 266 -14.23 0.83 -17.44
CA ALA A 266 -13.28 0.67 -16.35
C ALA A 266 -12.47 -0.63 -16.46
N VAL A 267 -13.05 -1.66 -17.10
CA VAL A 267 -12.34 -2.89 -17.49
C VAL A 267 -12.33 -3.03 -19.02
N PRO A 268 -11.15 -3.24 -19.65
CA PRO A 268 -11.04 -3.51 -21.08
C PRO A 268 -12.05 -4.54 -21.57
N SER A 269 -12.87 -4.18 -22.56
CA SER A 269 -14.00 -5.04 -22.98
C SER A 269 -14.20 -5.04 -24.49
N THR A 270 -14.71 -6.15 -25.03
CA THR A 270 -15.10 -6.28 -26.44
C THR A 270 -16.52 -5.76 -26.66
N THR A 271 -16.85 -5.39 -27.92
CA THR A 271 -18.21 -4.98 -28.31
C THR A 271 -19.27 -6.01 -27.89
N THR A 272 -19.02 -7.29 -28.11
CA THR A 272 -19.93 -8.39 -27.76
C THR A 272 -20.12 -8.53 -26.25
N SER A 273 -19.05 -8.34 -25.46
CA SER A 273 -19.14 -8.38 -24.00
C SER A 273 -19.96 -7.21 -23.46
N LEU A 274 -19.72 -6.01 -23.99
CA LEU A 274 -20.45 -4.80 -23.63
C LEU A 274 -21.93 -4.88 -24.01
N ALA A 275 -22.26 -5.38 -25.20
CA ALA A 275 -23.65 -5.59 -25.64
C ALA A 275 -24.41 -6.49 -24.66
N ARG A 276 -23.79 -7.60 -24.24
CA ARG A 276 -24.38 -8.53 -23.27
C ARG A 276 -24.61 -7.90 -21.90
N ARG A 277 -23.65 -7.11 -21.38
CA ARG A 277 -23.76 -6.50 -20.04
C ARG A 277 -24.74 -5.32 -20.00
N THR A 278 -24.78 -4.54 -21.07
CA THR A 278 -25.58 -3.30 -21.13
C THR A 278 -26.97 -3.48 -21.71
N GLY A 279 -27.26 -4.64 -22.32
CA GLY A 279 -28.52 -4.90 -23.04
C GLY A 279 -28.63 -4.18 -24.39
N LEU A 280 -27.59 -3.44 -24.81
CA LEU A 280 -27.54 -2.78 -26.10
C LEU A 280 -27.24 -3.78 -27.23
N THR A 281 -27.70 -3.49 -28.45
CA THR A 281 -27.36 -4.31 -29.62
C THR A 281 -25.86 -4.21 -29.95
N PRO A 282 -25.21 -5.26 -30.47
CA PRO A 282 -23.80 -5.19 -30.86
C PRO A 282 -23.49 -4.07 -31.87
N SER A 283 -24.41 -3.79 -32.79
CA SER A 283 -24.30 -2.67 -33.73
C SER A 283 -24.38 -1.31 -33.03
N GLY A 284 -25.30 -1.16 -32.08
CA GLY A 284 -25.44 0.05 -31.25
C GLY A 284 -24.20 0.31 -30.40
N VAL A 285 -23.68 -0.72 -29.73
CA VAL A 285 -22.42 -0.63 -28.98
C VAL A 285 -21.27 -0.23 -29.89
N SER A 286 -21.12 -0.86 -31.06
CA SER A 286 -20.05 -0.53 -32.02
C SER A 286 -20.12 0.93 -32.49
N ALA A 287 -21.34 1.44 -32.75
CA ALA A 287 -21.56 2.82 -33.17
C ALA A 287 -21.18 3.82 -32.05
N HIS A 288 -21.59 3.55 -30.80
CA HIS A 288 -21.24 4.41 -29.66
C HIS A 288 -19.74 4.38 -29.37
N LEU A 289 -19.12 3.21 -29.36
CA LEU A 289 -17.68 3.06 -29.17
C LEU A 289 -16.89 3.78 -30.25
N SER A 290 -17.36 3.76 -31.51
CA SER A 290 -16.71 4.49 -32.58
C SER A 290 -16.69 6.00 -32.33
N ARG A 291 -17.81 6.56 -31.84
CA ARG A 291 -17.86 7.99 -31.46
C ARG A 291 -16.97 8.31 -30.26
N LEU A 292 -16.93 7.43 -29.25
CA LEU A 292 -16.05 7.59 -28.09
C LEU A 292 -14.58 7.53 -28.47
N VAL A 293 -14.22 6.69 -29.45
CA VAL A 293 -12.86 6.66 -30.02
C VAL A 293 -12.55 7.93 -30.80
N THR A 294 -13.46 8.40 -31.65
CA THR A 294 -13.28 9.68 -32.36
C THR A 294 -13.12 10.86 -31.39
N ALA A 295 -13.81 10.84 -30.24
CA ALA A 295 -13.68 11.83 -29.19
C ALA A 295 -12.39 11.68 -28.34
N GLY A 296 -11.60 10.62 -28.56
CA GLY A 296 -10.39 10.34 -27.80
C GLY A 296 -10.62 9.90 -26.36
N LEU A 297 -11.85 9.48 -26.00
CA LEU A 297 -12.20 9.00 -24.65
C LEU A 297 -11.95 7.49 -24.47
N VAL A 298 -11.89 6.77 -25.58
CA VAL A 298 -11.64 5.32 -25.63
C VAL A 298 -10.63 5.04 -26.73
N THR A 299 -9.80 4.02 -26.57
CA THR A 299 -8.89 3.52 -27.60
C THR A 299 -9.19 2.05 -27.93
N ARG A 300 -8.75 1.60 -29.10
CA ARG A 300 -8.91 0.22 -29.57
C ARG A 300 -7.60 -0.54 -29.42
N GLN A 301 -7.65 -1.73 -28.85
CA GLN A 301 -6.51 -2.65 -28.77
C GLN A 301 -6.90 -3.99 -29.40
N ARG A 302 -6.09 -4.49 -30.33
CA ARG A 302 -6.31 -5.80 -30.95
C ARG A 302 -5.52 -6.87 -30.22
N ALA A 303 -6.20 -7.95 -29.83
CA ALA A 303 -5.59 -9.15 -29.26
C ALA A 303 -6.10 -10.36 -30.06
N GLY A 304 -5.27 -10.81 -31.01
CA GLY A 304 -5.66 -11.86 -31.96
C GLY A 304 -6.85 -11.45 -32.81
N ARG A 305 -7.94 -12.24 -32.74
CA ARG A 305 -9.19 -12.00 -33.49
C ARG A 305 -10.17 -11.08 -32.77
N LEU A 306 -9.83 -10.60 -31.57
CA LEU A 306 -10.69 -9.77 -30.74
C LEU A 306 -10.20 -8.32 -30.73
N VAL A 307 -11.17 -7.39 -30.71
CA VAL A 307 -10.93 -5.95 -30.51
C VAL A 307 -11.47 -5.58 -29.13
N PHE A 308 -10.56 -5.16 -28.26
CA PHE A 308 -10.87 -4.58 -26.97
C PHE A 308 -10.94 -3.07 -27.09
N TYR A 309 -11.81 -2.49 -26.28
CA TYR A 309 -11.92 -1.06 -26.06
C TYR A 309 -11.44 -0.79 -24.64
N VAL A 310 -10.66 0.28 -24.47
CA VAL A 310 -10.07 0.70 -23.19
C VAL A 310 -10.29 2.19 -23.03
N ARG A 311 -10.70 2.66 -21.85
CA ARG A 311 -10.74 4.10 -21.58
C ARG A 311 -9.35 4.71 -21.72
N THR A 312 -9.30 5.93 -22.24
CA THR A 312 -8.07 6.73 -22.22
C THR A 312 -8.03 7.53 -20.92
N PRO A 313 -6.86 8.10 -20.54
CA PRO A 313 -6.80 9.02 -19.40
C PRO A 313 -7.79 10.17 -19.49
N ARG A 314 -8.10 10.65 -20.71
CA ARG A 314 -9.12 11.69 -20.94
C ARG A 314 -10.54 11.18 -20.63
N GLY A 315 -10.81 9.91 -20.91
CA GLY A 315 -12.06 9.24 -20.54
C GLY A 315 -12.20 9.07 -19.04
N ASP A 316 -11.11 8.72 -18.33
CA ASP A 316 -11.08 8.63 -16.88
C ASP A 316 -11.31 10.00 -16.24
N THR A 317 -10.56 11.04 -16.68
CA THR A 317 -10.75 12.42 -16.18
C THR A 317 -12.18 12.94 -16.37
N LEU A 318 -12.84 12.56 -17.48
CA LEU A 318 -14.23 12.97 -17.73
C LEU A 318 -15.22 12.37 -16.74
N LEU A 319 -14.93 11.16 -16.23
CA LEU A 319 -15.73 10.51 -15.18
C LEU A 319 -15.35 10.97 -13.77
N GLY A 320 -14.34 11.82 -13.62
CA GLY A 320 -13.78 12.21 -12.33
C GLY A 320 -12.88 11.13 -11.72
N GLU A 321 -12.33 10.24 -12.56
CA GLU A 321 -11.40 9.15 -12.19
C GLU A 321 -9.95 9.45 -12.60
#